data_AF-S7NHZ9-F1
#
_entry.id   AF-S7NHZ9-F1
#
_cell.length_a   1.000
_cell.length_b   1.000
_cell.length_c   1.000
_cell.angle_alpha   90.00
_cell.angle_beta   90.00
_cell.angle_gamma   90.00
#
_symmetry.space_group_name_H-M   'P 1'
#
loop_
_entity.id
_entity.type
_entity.pdbx_description
1 polymer ?
#
loop_
_entity_poly.entity_id
_entity_poly.type
_entity_poly.pdbx_seq_one_letter_code
_entity_poly.pdbx_strand_id
1 'polypeptide(L)'
;MLPLLGLSEALSIILDLQGLAPAEISTVCEQRNFNVAHGLAWSFYIGYLRLVLPGLPTRIQSYNQSHNNILRGAASHRLYILFPLDCGVPDDLSVVDPNIRLLDELPPQLIDRAGIKARVYKNSIYELLENGKLVGTCVLEYATPLKTLFAMSQDSRAGFSRQDRLEQAKLFCRTLEDILADAPECQNNCRFIVYQEPEEESSFSLSQEILRHLQQEEKEEVTVGSVGTSVVPDSSTLNQEPQLLISEMDKPLPLRTDIF
;
A
#
# COMPACT_ATOMS: atom_id res chain seq x y z
N MET A 1 14.17 -12.86 51.42
CA MET A 1 13.58 -11.60 50.93
C MET A 1 13.68 -11.46 49.42
N LEU A 2 14.88 -11.45 48.81
CA LEU A 2 15.02 -11.42 47.33
C LEU A 2 14.24 -12.48 46.53
N PRO A 3 14.20 -13.78 46.91
CA PRO A 3 13.50 -14.79 46.10
C PRO A 3 11.98 -14.64 46.15
N LEU A 4 11.44 -14.11 47.26
CA LEU A 4 10.01 -13.84 47.39
C LEU A 4 9.60 -12.63 46.53
N LEU A 5 10.47 -11.62 46.44
CA LEU A 5 10.30 -10.46 45.57
C LEU A 5 10.34 -10.85 44.08
N GLY A 6 11.26 -11.75 43.72
CA GLY A 6 11.34 -12.30 42.36
C GLY A 6 10.10 -13.11 41.98
N LEU A 7 9.56 -13.91 42.90
CA LEU A 7 8.32 -14.65 42.69
C LEU A 7 7.10 -13.70 42.60
N SER A 8 7.04 -12.64 43.39
CA SER A 8 5.94 -11.67 43.31
C SER A 8 5.96 -10.87 42.01
N GLU A 9 7.15 -10.51 41.52
CA GLU A 9 7.31 -9.82 40.23
C GLU A 9 6.93 -10.75 39.07
N ALA A 10 7.41 -11.99 39.10
CA ALA A 10 7.06 -13.00 38.10
C ALA A 10 5.55 -13.28 38.09
N LEU A 11 4.90 -13.38 39.26
CA LEU A 11 3.45 -13.52 39.36
C LEU A 11 2.71 -12.29 38.81
N SER A 12 3.22 -11.08 39.06
CA SER A 12 2.61 -9.84 38.56
C SER A 12 2.67 -9.76 37.04
N ILE A 13 3.76 -10.20 36.43
CA ILE A 13 3.92 -10.28 34.97
C ILE A 13 3.04 -11.39 34.39
N ILE A 14 3.04 -12.59 34.99
CA ILE A 14 2.25 -13.74 34.49
C ILE A 14 0.75 -13.46 34.57
N LEU A 15 0.30 -12.74 35.60
CA LEU A 15 -1.11 -12.39 35.80
C LEU A 15 -1.51 -11.07 35.15
N ASP A 16 -0.62 -10.45 34.36
CA ASP A 16 -0.81 -9.15 33.68
C ASP A 16 -1.30 -8.02 34.61
N LEU A 17 -0.87 -8.05 35.87
CA LEU A 17 -1.23 -7.04 36.89
C LEU A 17 -0.50 -5.70 36.67
N GLN A 18 0.40 -5.64 35.68
CA GLN A 18 1.16 -4.45 35.29
C GLN A 18 0.51 -3.70 34.11
N GLY A 19 -0.63 -4.18 33.58
CA GLY A 19 -1.39 -3.47 32.57
C GLY A 19 -1.87 -2.11 33.07
N LEU A 20 -1.63 -1.06 32.27
CA LEU A 20 -2.14 0.29 32.55
C LEU A 20 -3.67 0.31 32.46
N ALA A 21 -4.31 1.07 33.34
CA ALA A 21 -5.75 1.29 33.24
C ALA A 21 -6.08 2.07 31.95
N PRO A 22 -7.29 1.93 31.38
CA PRO A 22 -7.67 2.63 30.15
C PRO A 22 -7.49 4.15 30.19
N ALA A 23 -7.71 4.77 31.36
CA ALA A 23 -7.49 6.21 31.56
C ALA A 23 -6.00 6.57 31.52
N GLU A 24 -5.13 5.72 32.06
CA GLU A 24 -3.67 5.92 32.02
C GLU A 24 -3.17 5.75 30.59
N ILE A 25 -3.68 4.76 29.84
CA ILE A 25 -3.42 4.60 28.41
C ILE A 25 -3.87 5.84 27.63
N SER A 26 -5.09 6.34 27.85
CA SER A 26 -5.59 7.56 27.19
C SER A 26 -4.68 8.75 27.47
N THR A 27 -4.28 8.91 28.73
CA THR A 27 -3.38 9.99 29.15
C THR A 27 -2.03 9.91 28.42
N VAL A 28 -1.45 8.71 28.31
CA VAL A 28 -0.20 8.48 27.56
C VAL A 28 -0.39 8.77 26.06
N CYS A 29 -1.50 8.31 25.47
CA CYS A 29 -1.81 8.51 24.05
C CYS A 29 -2.04 9.99 23.71
N GLU A 30 -2.74 10.73 24.58
CA GLU A 30 -2.98 12.16 24.45
C GLU A 30 -1.68 12.96 24.62
N GLN A 31 -0.88 12.65 25.65
CA GLN A 31 0.40 13.32 25.89
C GLN A 31 1.38 13.14 24.74
N ARG A 32 1.35 11.98 24.06
CA ARG A 32 2.24 11.67 22.92
C ARG A 32 1.59 11.87 21.54
N ASN A 33 0.39 12.45 21.49
CA ASN A 33 -0.36 12.71 20.25
C ASN A 33 -0.57 11.46 19.35
N PHE A 34 -0.55 10.24 19.88
CA PHE A 34 -0.63 8.98 19.12
C PHE A 34 -1.93 8.78 18.34
N ASN A 35 -2.97 9.54 18.69
CA ASN A 35 -4.28 9.47 18.03
C ASN A 35 -4.29 10.15 16.65
N VAL A 36 -3.32 11.04 16.36
CA VAL A 36 -3.29 11.80 15.10
C VAL A 36 -3.00 10.86 13.93
N ALA A 37 -1.93 10.05 14.01
CA ALA A 37 -1.56 9.11 12.95
C ALA A 37 -2.70 8.14 12.59
N HIS A 38 -3.39 7.58 13.60
CA HIS A 38 -4.52 6.69 13.39
C HIS A 38 -5.68 7.38 12.65
N GLY A 39 -6.06 8.58 13.10
CA GLY A 39 -7.10 9.37 12.45
C GLY A 39 -6.74 9.70 10.99
N LEU A 40 -5.49 10.07 10.74
CA LEU A 40 -4.99 10.35 9.39
C LEU A 40 -4.98 9.11 8.49
N ALA A 41 -4.58 7.94 9.01
CA ALA A 41 -4.59 6.68 8.28
C ALA A 41 -6.00 6.29 7.84
N TRP A 42 -6.96 6.26 8.79
CA TRP A 42 -8.35 5.98 8.48
C TRP A 42 -8.99 7.02 7.56
N SER A 43 -8.68 8.30 7.76
CA SER A 43 -9.15 9.38 6.89
C SER A 43 -8.60 9.22 5.47
N PHE A 44 -7.34 8.85 5.28
CA PHE A 44 -6.77 8.65 3.96
C PHE A 44 -7.32 7.39 3.29
N TYR A 45 -7.48 6.30 4.04
CA TYR A 45 -8.08 5.08 3.51
C TYR A 45 -9.54 5.28 3.10
N ILE A 46 -10.43 5.65 4.04
CA ILE A 46 -11.87 5.83 3.78
C ILE A 46 -12.14 7.06 2.91
N GLY A 47 -11.34 8.11 3.08
CA GLY A 47 -11.45 9.37 2.37
C GLY A 47 -10.96 9.33 0.93
N TYR A 48 -10.11 8.37 0.58
CA TYR A 48 -9.44 8.42 -0.71
C TYR A 48 -9.13 7.03 -1.27
N LEU A 49 -8.27 6.24 -0.64
CA LEU A 49 -7.78 4.98 -1.22
C LEU A 49 -8.92 3.98 -1.53
N ARG A 50 -9.86 3.79 -0.60
CA ARG A 50 -11.03 2.91 -0.80
C ARG A 50 -11.91 3.33 -1.97
N LEU A 51 -11.86 4.60 -2.36
CA LEU A 51 -12.64 5.11 -3.49
C LEU A 51 -11.88 4.95 -4.82
N VAL A 52 -10.58 5.24 -4.81
CA VAL A 52 -9.77 5.35 -6.03
C VAL A 52 -9.19 4.01 -6.48
N LEU A 53 -8.71 3.20 -5.54
CA LEU A 53 -7.95 1.98 -5.85
C LEU A 53 -8.77 0.91 -6.58
N PRO A 54 -10.04 0.61 -6.22
CA PRO A 54 -10.80 -0.44 -6.90
C PRO A 54 -11.01 -0.17 -8.41
N GLY A 55 -11.09 1.10 -8.82
CA GLY A 55 -11.26 1.50 -10.22
C GLY A 55 -9.95 1.75 -10.97
N LEU A 56 -8.80 1.70 -10.28
CA LEU A 56 -7.50 2.06 -10.85
C LEU A 56 -7.11 1.16 -12.04
N PRO A 57 -7.22 -0.19 -11.97
CA PRO A 57 -6.82 -1.04 -13.09
C PRO A 57 -7.57 -0.73 -14.39
N THR A 58 -8.88 -0.46 -14.29
CA THR A 58 -9.70 -0.07 -15.44
C THR A 58 -9.24 1.26 -16.03
N ARG A 59 -8.92 2.25 -15.19
CA ARG A 59 -8.44 3.57 -15.65
C ARG A 59 -7.09 3.46 -16.35
N ILE A 60 -6.18 2.62 -15.84
CA ILE A 60 -4.89 2.32 -16.48
C ILE A 60 -5.11 1.61 -17.82
N GLN A 61 -6.01 0.62 -17.88
CA GLN A 61 -6.34 -0.07 -19.12
C GLN A 61 -6.90 0.88 -20.18
N SER A 62 -7.84 1.77 -19.81
CA SER A 62 -8.39 2.78 -20.71
C SER A 62 -7.31 3.74 -21.21
N TYR A 63 -6.40 4.18 -20.34
CA TYR A 63 -5.27 5.01 -20.75
C TYR A 63 -4.36 4.29 -21.75
N ASN A 64 -4.04 3.03 -21.50
CA ASN A 64 -3.17 2.23 -22.36
C ASN A 64 -3.74 2.01 -23.78
N GLN A 65 -5.07 1.90 -23.91
CA GLN A 65 -5.75 1.74 -25.21
C GLN A 65 -5.51 2.94 -26.15
N SER A 66 -5.42 4.16 -25.62
CA SER A 66 -5.17 5.37 -26.41
C SER A 66 -3.68 5.76 -26.50
N HIS A 67 -2.82 5.14 -25.69
CA HIS A 67 -1.41 5.53 -25.55
C HIS A 67 -0.44 4.37 -25.81
N ASN A 68 -0.74 3.50 -26.78
CA ASN A 68 0.15 2.43 -27.26
C ASN A 68 0.71 1.51 -26.15
N ASN A 69 -0.09 1.28 -25.10
CA ASN A 69 0.30 0.56 -23.90
C ASN A 69 1.59 1.14 -23.29
N ILE A 70 1.66 2.41 -22.94
CA ILE A 70 2.86 2.98 -22.29
C ILE A 70 3.10 2.38 -20.89
N LEU A 71 2.04 2.17 -20.09
CA LEU A 71 2.12 1.54 -18.78
C LEU A 71 2.12 0.02 -18.96
N ARG A 72 3.29 -0.58 -19.24
CA ARG A 72 3.45 -2.05 -19.43
C ARG A 72 4.01 -2.71 -18.19
N GLY A 73 3.69 -4.00 -18.03
CA GLY A 73 4.20 -4.81 -16.93
C GLY A 73 3.33 -4.72 -15.69
N ALA A 74 3.49 -5.69 -14.80
CA ALA A 74 2.74 -5.79 -13.56
C ALA A 74 2.97 -4.57 -12.67
N ALA A 75 4.22 -4.09 -12.64
CA ALA A 75 4.62 -2.94 -11.84
C ALA A 75 3.85 -1.66 -12.23
N SER A 76 3.60 -1.44 -13.52
CA SER A 76 2.92 -0.24 -14.01
C SER A 76 1.40 -0.19 -13.75
N HIS A 77 0.83 -1.24 -13.17
CA HIS A 77 -0.62 -1.35 -12.90
C HIS A 77 -1.01 -0.97 -11.47
N ARG A 78 -0.06 -0.58 -10.63
CA ARG A 78 -0.28 -0.14 -9.25
C ARG A 78 -0.11 1.37 -9.10
N LEU A 79 -0.74 1.93 -8.07
CA LEU A 79 -0.47 3.27 -7.58
C LEU A 79 0.72 3.22 -6.60
N TYR A 80 1.83 3.84 -6.95
CA TYR A 80 2.95 4.02 -6.02
C TYR A 80 2.72 5.27 -5.17
N ILE A 81 2.77 5.09 -3.86
CA ILE A 81 2.52 6.15 -2.89
C ILE A 81 3.82 6.39 -2.11
N LEU A 82 4.34 7.61 -2.19
CA LEU A 82 5.55 8.04 -1.53
C LEU A 82 5.27 8.46 -0.09
N PHE A 83 6.04 7.91 0.85
CA PHE A 83 6.00 8.23 2.27
C PHE A 83 7.37 8.73 2.76
N PRO A 84 7.71 10.01 2.49
CA PRO A 84 8.89 10.64 3.08
C PRO A 84 8.71 10.80 4.60
N LEU A 85 9.52 10.10 5.39
CA LEU A 85 9.40 10.08 6.86
C LEU A 85 9.74 11.43 7.52
N ASP A 86 10.47 12.30 6.82
CA ASP A 86 10.68 13.68 7.24
C ASP A 86 9.43 14.57 7.03
N CYS A 87 8.40 14.04 6.37
CA CYS A 87 7.15 14.69 5.95
C CYS A 87 7.33 15.82 4.92
N GLY A 88 8.47 15.87 4.23
CA GLY A 88 8.69 16.76 3.10
C GLY A 88 7.86 16.32 1.91
N VAL A 89 6.73 17.00 1.66
CA VAL A 89 5.82 16.71 0.54
C VAL A 89 5.80 17.90 -0.42
N PRO A 90 6.77 17.98 -1.34
CA PRO A 90 6.83 19.01 -2.37
C PRO A 90 5.70 18.84 -3.38
N ASP A 91 5.29 19.95 -4.01
CA ASP A 91 4.18 19.96 -4.96
C ASP A 91 4.57 19.50 -6.37
N ASP A 92 5.87 19.52 -6.70
CA ASP A 92 6.41 19.11 -8.00
C ASP A 92 7.57 18.11 -7.83
N LEU A 93 7.34 16.87 -8.24
CA LEU A 93 8.33 15.79 -8.19
C LEU A 93 9.52 16.04 -9.13
N SER A 94 9.33 16.78 -10.22
CA SER A 94 10.41 17.09 -11.17
C SER A 94 11.44 18.08 -10.61
N VAL A 95 11.06 18.85 -9.58
CA VAL A 95 11.99 19.71 -8.83
C VAL A 95 12.81 18.90 -7.82
N VAL A 96 12.23 17.83 -7.27
CA VAL A 96 12.89 16.95 -6.29
C VAL A 96 13.97 16.10 -6.95
N ASP A 97 13.63 15.45 -8.06
CA ASP A 97 14.56 14.66 -8.84
C ASP A 97 14.26 14.88 -10.33
N PRO A 98 15.18 15.50 -11.12
CA PRO A 98 14.96 15.82 -12.52
C PRO A 98 14.81 14.58 -13.43
N ASN A 99 15.10 13.40 -12.90
CA ASN A 99 14.85 12.12 -13.56
C ASN A 99 13.40 11.65 -13.41
N ILE A 100 12.58 12.31 -12.59
CA ILE A 100 11.15 12.07 -12.47
C ILE A 100 10.43 13.15 -13.27
N ARG A 101 9.74 12.76 -14.35
CA ARG A 101 9.06 13.72 -15.24
C ARG A 101 7.59 13.41 -15.34
N LEU A 102 6.75 14.43 -15.12
CA LEU A 102 5.32 14.29 -15.36
C LEU A 102 5.08 13.99 -16.86
N LEU A 103 4.38 12.90 -17.12
CA LEU A 103 4.01 12.46 -18.47
C LEU A 103 2.60 12.92 -18.82
N ASP A 104 1.63 12.49 -18.02
CA ASP A 104 0.20 12.75 -18.25
C ASP A 104 -0.63 12.48 -16.97
N GLU A 105 -1.95 12.57 -17.06
CA GLU A 105 -2.92 12.15 -16.04
C GLU A 105 -3.72 10.92 -16.50
N LEU A 106 -4.03 10.01 -15.57
CA LEU A 106 -5.04 8.99 -15.84
C LEU A 106 -6.43 9.62 -16.03
N PRO A 107 -7.33 9.01 -16.84
CA PRO A 107 -8.72 9.43 -16.92
C PRO A 107 -9.31 9.61 -15.52
N PRO A 108 -9.98 10.72 -15.21
CA PRO A 108 -10.39 11.02 -13.84
C PRO A 108 -11.51 10.10 -13.38
N GLN A 109 -11.58 9.87 -12.06
CA GLN A 109 -12.72 9.22 -11.43
C GLN A 109 -13.65 10.26 -10.85
N LEU A 110 -14.94 10.15 -11.16
CA LEU A 110 -15.99 11.08 -10.72
C LEU A 110 -16.91 10.38 -9.72
N ILE A 111 -17.06 10.96 -8.52
CA ILE A 111 -17.92 10.39 -7.47
C ILE A 111 -18.71 11.51 -6.80
N ASP A 112 -20.01 11.31 -6.62
CA ASP A 112 -20.81 12.20 -5.77
C ASP A 112 -20.48 11.95 -4.29
N ARG A 113 -20.08 12.98 -3.55
CA ARG A 113 -19.70 12.81 -2.13
C ARG A 113 -19.91 14.05 -1.29
N ALA A 114 -20.45 13.86 -0.10
CA ALA A 114 -20.61 14.91 0.91
C ALA A 114 -21.32 16.18 0.35
N GLY A 115 -22.35 15.97 -0.48
CA GLY A 115 -23.08 17.05 -1.14
C GLY A 115 -22.41 17.64 -2.40
N ILE A 116 -21.20 17.20 -2.74
CA ILE A 116 -20.47 17.62 -3.95
C ILE A 116 -20.78 16.65 -5.08
N LYS A 117 -21.35 17.16 -6.17
CA LYS A 117 -21.60 16.39 -7.39
C LYS A 117 -20.32 16.25 -8.22
N ALA A 118 -20.12 15.06 -8.80
CA ALA A 118 -19.00 14.74 -9.68
C ALA A 118 -17.63 15.20 -9.12
N ARG A 119 -17.36 14.90 -7.83
CA ARG A 119 -16.06 15.18 -7.23
C ARG A 119 -14.98 14.42 -8.01
N VAL A 120 -13.95 15.14 -8.43
CA VAL A 120 -12.90 14.63 -9.32
C VAL A 120 -11.74 14.07 -8.50
N TYR A 121 -11.34 12.85 -8.79
CA TYR A 121 -10.12 12.22 -8.31
C TYR A 121 -9.19 11.97 -9.49
N LYS A 122 -7.96 12.50 -9.39
CA LYS A 122 -6.94 12.44 -10.43
C LYS A 122 -5.71 11.73 -9.91
N ASN A 123 -4.99 11.06 -10.81
CA ASN A 123 -3.69 10.46 -10.54
C ASN A 123 -2.78 10.78 -11.71
N SER A 124 -1.53 11.08 -11.41
CA SER A 124 -0.53 11.49 -12.40
C SER A 124 0.38 10.32 -12.76
N ILE A 125 0.80 10.30 -14.02
CA ILE A 125 1.72 9.32 -14.58
C ILE A 125 3.08 10.01 -14.74
N TYR A 126 4.14 9.33 -14.31
CA TYR A 126 5.50 9.84 -14.38
C TYR A 126 6.41 8.90 -15.17
N GLU A 127 7.30 9.50 -15.94
CA GLU A 127 8.46 8.86 -16.53
C GLU A 127 9.64 8.91 -15.56
N LEU A 128 10.38 7.81 -15.51
CA LEU A 128 11.61 7.66 -14.74
C LEU A 128 12.78 7.51 -15.70
N LEU A 129 13.81 8.31 -15.50
CA LEU A 129 14.99 8.36 -16.35
C LEU A 129 16.22 7.82 -15.62
N GLU A 130 17.11 7.19 -16.39
CA GLU A 130 18.45 6.86 -15.95
C GLU A 130 19.42 7.24 -17.07
N ASN A 131 20.42 8.07 -16.76
CA ASN A 131 21.36 8.62 -17.74
C ASN A 131 20.67 9.29 -18.93
N GLY A 132 19.53 9.97 -18.67
CA GLY A 132 18.72 10.66 -19.69
C GLY A 132 17.87 9.75 -20.57
N LYS A 133 17.83 8.43 -20.32
CA LYS A 133 17.00 7.47 -21.05
C LYS A 133 15.81 7.03 -20.20
N LEU A 134 14.65 6.87 -20.85
CA LEU A 134 13.46 6.32 -20.20
C LEU A 134 13.70 4.87 -19.79
N VAL A 135 13.52 4.59 -18.50
CA VAL A 135 13.70 3.25 -17.90
C VAL A 135 12.45 2.73 -17.17
N GLY A 136 11.47 3.60 -16.89
CA GLY A 136 10.21 3.20 -16.27
C GLY A 136 9.12 4.24 -16.44
N THR A 137 7.87 3.79 -16.33
CA THR A 137 6.69 4.66 -16.28
C THR A 137 5.75 4.14 -15.20
N CYS A 138 5.23 5.00 -14.33
CA CYS A 138 4.38 4.57 -13.23
C CYS A 138 3.34 5.62 -12.84
N VAL A 139 2.28 5.18 -12.15
CA VAL A 139 1.33 6.09 -11.50
C VAL A 139 1.87 6.37 -10.10
N LEU A 140 2.12 7.64 -9.79
CA LEU A 140 2.89 8.03 -8.59
C LEU A 140 2.26 9.25 -7.91
N GLU A 141 2.23 9.24 -6.58
CA GLU A 141 1.82 10.39 -5.78
C GLU A 141 2.40 10.36 -4.36
N TYR A 142 2.35 11.48 -3.66
CA TYR A 142 2.67 11.54 -2.23
C TYR A 142 1.49 11.20 -1.35
N ALA A 143 1.76 10.58 -0.20
CA ALA A 143 0.78 10.46 0.88
C ALA A 143 0.46 11.84 1.47
N THR A 144 -0.66 12.42 1.03
CA THR A 144 -1.11 13.77 1.42
C THR A 144 -1.14 14.03 2.94
N PRO A 145 -1.52 13.07 3.82
CA PRO A 145 -1.52 13.30 5.26
C PRO A 145 -0.16 13.69 5.85
N LEU A 146 0.97 13.31 5.22
CA LEU A 146 2.30 13.72 5.68
C LEU A 146 2.49 15.24 5.59
N LYS A 147 1.92 15.89 4.57
CA LYS A 147 1.90 17.37 4.48
C LYS A 147 1.15 18.00 5.67
N THR A 148 0.12 17.33 6.18
CA THR A 148 -0.61 17.77 7.39
C THR A 148 0.26 17.65 8.62
N LEU A 149 0.96 16.51 8.82
CA LEU A 149 1.91 16.33 9.91
C LEU A 149 3.05 17.37 9.86
N PHE A 150 3.55 17.68 8.66
CA PHE A 150 4.54 18.73 8.49
C PHE A 150 3.98 20.08 8.92
N ALA A 151 2.82 20.49 8.42
CA ALA A 151 2.19 21.76 8.78
C ALA A 151 1.90 21.88 10.29
N MET A 152 1.42 20.80 10.92
CA MET A 152 1.24 20.75 12.38
C MET A 152 2.54 21.02 13.13
N SER A 153 3.68 20.52 12.63
CA SER A 153 4.98 20.75 13.26
C SER A 153 5.52 22.17 13.11
N GLN A 154 4.98 22.95 12.16
CA GLN A 154 5.34 24.35 11.96
C GLN A 154 4.44 25.31 12.75
N ASP A 155 3.28 24.85 13.24
CA ASP A 155 2.38 25.65 14.05
C ASP A 155 2.70 25.47 15.54
N SER A 156 3.27 26.52 16.16
CA SER A 156 3.67 26.49 17.57
C SER A 156 2.51 26.20 18.54
N ARG A 157 1.26 26.46 18.13
CA ARG A 157 0.07 26.17 18.95
C ARG A 157 -0.24 24.69 19.05
N ALA A 158 0.21 23.89 18.09
CA ALA A 158 0.01 22.45 18.09
C ALA A 158 0.92 21.73 19.09
N GLY A 159 2.02 22.37 19.54
CA GLY A 159 2.99 21.74 20.45
C GLY A 159 3.62 20.48 19.87
N PHE A 160 3.75 20.41 18.54
CA PHE A 160 4.11 19.20 17.80
C PHE A 160 5.56 19.29 17.30
N SER A 161 6.48 18.58 17.93
CA SER A 161 7.91 18.70 17.61
C SER A 161 8.30 17.94 16.32
N ARG A 162 9.53 18.16 15.83
CA ARG A 162 10.11 17.35 14.72
C ARG A 162 10.19 15.87 15.10
N GLN A 163 10.46 15.55 16.37
CA GLN A 163 10.51 14.18 16.86
C GLN A 163 9.11 13.54 16.87
N ASP A 164 8.12 14.25 17.39
CA ASP A 164 6.73 13.80 17.39
C ASP A 164 6.25 13.56 15.94
N ARG A 165 6.61 14.47 15.03
CA ARG A 165 6.31 14.33 13.60
C ARG A 165 6.85 13.02 13.02
N LEU A 166 8.12 12.71 13.27
CA LEU A 166 8.74 11.48 12.77
C LEU A 166 8.06 10.23 13.36
N GLU A 167 7.73 10.25 14.65
CA GLU A 167 7.02 9.14 15.31
C GLU A 167 5.61 8.95 14.75
N GLN A 168 4.85 10.04 14.55
CA GLN A 168 3.52 9.98 13.94
C GLN A 168 3.58 9.57 12.47
N ALA A 169 4.61 9.97 11.71
CA ALA A 169 4.77 9.56 10.32
C ALA A 169 4.99 8.04 10.21
N LYS A 170 5.87 7.48 11.07
CA LYS A 170 6.09 6.03 11.16
C LYS A 170 4.82 5.28 11.58
N LEU A 171 4.13 5.80 12.60
CA LEU A 171 2.88 5.21 13.07
C LEU A 171 1.80 5.27 11.98
N PHE A 172 1.70 6.37 11.23
CA PHE A 172 0.77 6.51 10.11
C PHE A 172 1.03 5.47 9.02
N CYS A 173 2.28 5.26 8.63
CA CYS A 173 2.65 4.23 7.65
C CYS A 173 2.20 2.84 8.13
N ARG A 174 2.58 2.46 9.35
CA ARG A 174 2.24 1.17 9.94
C ARG A 174 0.73 0.95 10.06
N THR A 175 0.01 1.93 10.61
CA THR A 175 -1.45 1.83 10.74
C THR A 175 -2.13 1.70 9.39
N LEU A 176 -1.63 2.39 8.36
CA LEU A 176 -2.21 2.29 7.02
C LEU A 176 -1.90 0.94 6.35
N GLU A 177 -0.71 0.39 6.57
CA GLU A 177 -0.38 -0.99 6.15
C GLU A 177 -1.30 -2.01 6.81
N ASP A 178 -1.53 -1.89 8.12
CA ASP A 178 -2.45 -2.76 8.88
C ASP A 178 -3.88 -2.66 8.33
N ILE A 179 -4.37 -1.44 8.05
CA ILE A 179 -5.69 -1.23 7.44
C ILE A 179 -5.80 -1.91 6.07
N LEU A 180 -4.77 -1.82 5.24
CA LEU A 180 -4.78 -2.39 3.89
C LEU A 180 -4.60 -3.90 3.88
N ALA A 181 -3.96 -4.50 4.89
CA ALA A 181 -3.85 -5.95 5.01
C ALA A 181 -5.23 -6.62 5.08
N ASP A 182 -6.23 -5.93 5.64
CA ASP A 182 -7.62 -6.38 5.71
C ASP A 182 -8.47 -5.94 4.49
N ALA A 183 -7.87 -5.31 3.46
CA ALA A 183 -8.55 -4.77 2.28
C ALA A 183 -7.82 -5.16 0.98
N PRO A 184 -7.88 -6.44 0.55
CA PRO A 184 -7.10 -6.97 -0.57
C PRO A 184 -7.39 -6.26 -1.91
N GLU A 185 -8.60 -5.76 -2.13
CA GLU A 185 -8.98 -4.99 -3.31
C GLU A 185 -8.26 -3.64 -3.41
N CYS A 186 -7.78 -3.12 -2.28
CA CYS A 186 -6.96 -1.91 -2.23
C CYS A 186 -5.47 -2.28 -2.21
N GLN A 187 -5.09 -3.24 -1.37
CA GLN A 187 -3.70 -3.67 -1.19
C GLN A 187 -3.02 -4.07 -2.49
N ASN A 188 -3.73 -4.80 -3.36
CA ASN A 188 -3.17 -5.30 -4.62
C ASN A 188 -3.00 -4.20 -5.68
N ASN A 189 -3.62 -3.04 -5.49
CA ASN A 189 -3.66 -1.94 -6.45
C ASN A 189 -2.75 -0.76 -6.05
N CYS A 190 -2.05 -0.83 -4.92
CA CYS A 190 -1.10 0.20 -4.51
C CYS A 190 0.17 -0.38 -3.88
N ARG A 191 1.25 0.40 -3.89
CA ARG A 191 2.48 0.10 -3.18
C ARG A 191 3.03 1.31 -2.46
N PHE A 192 3.53 1.07 -1.25
CA PHE A 192 4.13 2.11 -0.43
C PHE A 192 5.64 2.13 -0.67
N ILE A 193 6.17 3.33 -0.85
CA ILE A 193 7.60 3.60 -0.91
C ILE A 193 7.91 4.49 0.29
N VAL A 194 8.27 3.85 1.40
CA VAL A 194 8.63 4.54 2.64
C VAL A 194 10.12 4.80 2.63
N TYR A 195 10.52 6.07 2.73
CA TYR A 195 11.92 6.45 2.69
C TYR A 195 12.23 7.59 3.65
N GLN A 196 13.49 7.73 4.00
CA GLN A 196 14.01 8.85 4.77
C GLN A 196 15.27 9.33 4.06
N GLU A 197 15.28 10.58 3.63
CA GLU A 197 16.46 11.18 3.03
C GLU A 197 17.58 11.25 4.07
N PRO A 198 18.79 10.78 3.76
CA PRO A 198 19.92 10.89 4.69
C PRO A 198 20.24 12.36 4.97
N GLU A 199 20.63 12.68 6.20
CA GLU A 199 20.98 14.05 6.59
C GLU A 199 22.33 14.52 6.00
N GLU A 200 23.16 13.60 5.52
CA GLU A 200 24.40 13.90 4.79
C GLU A 200 24.13 14.04 3.28
N GLU A 201 25.02 14.72 2.54
CA GLU A 201 25.05 14.77 1.06
C GLU A 201 25.35 13.38 0.47
N SER A 202 24.46 12.43 0.75
CA SER A 202 24.39 11.16 0.07
C SER A 202 23.78 11.40 -1.31
N SER A 203 24.18 10.57 -2.27
CA SER A 203 23.58 10.52 -3.60
C SER A 203 22.19 9.86 -3.56
N PHE A 204 21.33 10.23 -2.60
CA PHE A 204 19.95 9.75 -2.58
C PHE A 204 19.25 10.25 -3.83
N SER A 205 18.70 9.32 -4.60
CA SER A 205 17.91 9.63 -5.77
C SER A 205 16.56 8.95 -5.61
N LEU A 206 15.52 9.78 -5.55
CA LEU A 206 14.16 9.32 -5.43
C LEU A 206 13.75 8.49 -6.67
N SER A 207 14.21 8.88 -7.85
CA SER A 207 13.95 8.11 -9.08
C SER A 207 14.53 6.70 -9.00
N GLN A 208 15.73 6.53 -8.46
CA GLN A 208 16.36 5.23 -8.24
C GLN A 208 15.62 4.38 -7.19
N GLU A 209 15.14 4.99 -6.11
CA GLU A 209 14.35 4.27 -5.10
C GLU A 209 13.02 3.77 -5.70
N ILE A 210 12.34 4.60 -6.49
CA ILE A 210 11.10 4.19 -7.19
C ILE A 210 11.39 3.06 -8.20
N LEU A 211 12.47 3.19 -8.99
CA LEU A 211 12.87 2.15 -9.94
C LEU A 211 13.17 0.82 -9.25
N ARG A 212 13.82 0.84 -8.08
CA ARG A 212 14.06 -0.36 -7.28
C ARG A 212 12.76 -1.08 -6.93
N HIS A 213 11.74 -0.33 -6.50
CA HIS A 213 10.41 -0.87 -6.20
C HIS A 213 9.71 -1.44 -7.45
N LEU A 214 9.72 -0.71 -8.57
CA LEU A 214 9.15 -1.19 -9.85
C LEU A 214 9.80 -2.50 -10.31
N GLN A 215 11.12 -2.60 -10.22
CA GLN A 215 11.86 -3.80 -10.61
C GLN A 215 11.58 -4.99 -9.68
N GLN A 216 11.38 -4.73 -8.38
CA GLN A 216 11.03 -5.76 -7.41
C GLN A 216 9.65 -6.35 -7.72
N GLU A 217 8.68 -5.49 -8.02
CA GLU A 217 7.32 -5.88 -8.39
C GLU A 217 7.27 -6.78 -9.62
N GLU A 218 7.99 -6.39 -10.67
CA GLU A 218 8.03 -7.16 -11.91
C GLU A 218 8.61 -8.56 -11.68
N LYS A 219 9.63 -8.68 -10.81
CA LYS A 219 10.22 -9.99 -10.46
C LYS A 219 9.27 -10.86 -9.64
N GLU A 220 8.56 -10.29 -8.68
CA GLU A 220 7.62 -11.02 -7.82
C GLU A 220 6.46 -11.61 -8.65
N GLU A 221 5.90 -10.85 -9.59
CA GLU A 221 4.80 -11.36 -10.43
C GLU A 221 5.25 -12.38 -11.49
N VAL A 222 6.43 -12.19 -12.11
CA VAL A 222 7.00 -13.19 -13.05
C VAL A 222 7.24 -14.52 -12.35
N THR A 223 7.69 -14.50 -11.08
CA THR A 223 7.92 -15.71 -10.29
C THR A 223 6.62 -16.45 -9.99
N VAL A 224 5.53 -15.74 -9.67
CA VAL A 224 4.21 -16.33 -9.42
C VAL A 224 3.58 -16.89 -10.71
N GLY A 225 3.74 -16.20 -11.85
CA GLY A 225 3.27 -16.67 -13.16
C GLY A 225 4.00 -17.92 -13.67
N SER A 226 5.29 -18.07 -13.36
CA SER A 226 6.09 -19.24 -13.78
C SER A 226 5.76 -20.52 -13.01
N VAL A 227 5.21 -20.43 -11.79
CA VAL A 227 4.84 -21.61 -11.00
C VAL A 227 3.50 -22.23 -11.45
N GLY A 228 2.68 -21.48 -12.18
CA GLY A 228 1.39 -21.94 -12.73
C GLY A 228 1.46 -22.74 -14.03
N THR A 229 2.63 -22.92 -14.64
CA THR A 229 2.79 -23.64 -15.91
C THR A 229 3.77 -24.80 -15.77
N SER A 230 3.44 -25.79 -14.93
CA SER A 230 4.14 -27.08 -14.96
C SER A 230 3.67 -27.88 -16.16
N VAL A 231 4.41 -27.74 -17.26
CA VAL A 231 4.37 -28.58 -18.45
C VAL A 231 4.51 -30.03 -18.04
N VAL A 232 3.46 -30.81 -18.27
CA VAL A 232 3.50 -32.28 -18.23
C VAL A 232 4.42 -32.74 -19.36
N PRO A 233 5.46 -33.55 -19.12
CA PRO A 233 6.23 -34.15 -20.20
C PRO A 233 5.47 -35.39 -20.71
N ASP A 234 4.97 -35.30 -21.94
CA ASP A 234 4.57 -36.47 -22.72
C ASP A 234 5.81 -37.34 -22.98
N SER A 235 5.81 -38.56 -22.42
CA SER A 235 6.56 -39.67 -22.97
C SER A 235 5.78 -40.97 -22.77
N SER A 236 5.73 -41.73 -23.84
CA SER A 236 4.84 -42.84 -24.09
C SER A 236 5.31 -44.18 -23.50
N THR A 237 4.31 -45.02 -23.24
CA THR A 237 4.27 -46.50 -23.23
C THR A 237 4.74 -47.32 -22.00
N LEU A 238 3.79 -48.20 -21.60
CA LEU A 238 3.88 -49.47 -20.85
C LEU A 238 3.88 -49.40 -19.32
N ASN A 239 2.72 -49.63 -18.69
CA ASN A 239 2.41 -50.93 -18.07
C ASN A 239 1.04 -50.96 -17.35
N GLN A 240 0.20 -51.91 -17.82
CA GLN A 240 -0.82 -52.70 -17.12
C GLN A 240 -1.78 -52.04 -16.11
N GLU A 241 -3.06 -51.97 -16.52
CA GLU A 241 -4.24 -51.85 -15.64
C GLU A 241 -4.34 -53.03 -14.65
N PRO A 242 -4.89 -52.78 -13.47
CA PRO A 242 -5.83 -53.70 -12.84
C PRO A 242 -7.24 -53.09 -12.86
N GLN A 243 -8.14 -53.78 -13.55
CA GLN A 243 -9.59 -53.55 -13.50
C GLN A 243 -10.13 -53.86 -12.09
N LEU A 244 -10.93 -52.95 -11.55
CA LEU A 244 -11.96 -53.29 -10.56
C LEU A 244 -13.28 -52.60 -10.93
N LEU A 245 -14.19 -53.42 -11.46
CA LEU A 245 -15.60 -53.18 -11.73
C LEU A 245 -16.38 -53.02 -10.41
N ILE A 246 -17.01 -51.86 -10.14
CA ILE A 246 -18.27 -51.78 -9.36
C ILE A 246 -19.13 -50.57 -9.80
N SER A 247 -20.30 -50.91 -10.36
CA SER A 247 -21.64 -50.28 -10.32
C SER A 247 -21.93 -48.89 -10.92
N GLU A 248 -22.97 -48.90 -11.76
CA GLU A 248 -23.74 -47.78 -12.32
C GLU A 248 -24.55 -46.98 -11.27
N MET A 249 -25.08 -45.82 -11.74
CA MET A 249 -26.08 -44.90 -11.15
C MET A 249 -25.51 -43.90 -10.11
N ASP A 250 -25.68 -42.57 -10.21
CA ASP A 250 -26.83 -41.76 -10.63
C ASP A 250 -26.43 -40.43 -11.30
N LYS A 251 -27.23 -39.99 -12.28
CA LYS A 251 -27.16 -38.64 -12.86
C LYS A 251 -27.75 -37.61 -11.89
N PRO A 252 -27.15 -36.41 -11.71
CA PRO A 252 -27.79 -35.35 -10.94
C PRO A 252 -28.92 -34.67 -11.74
N LEU A 253 -30.08 -34.52 -11.10
CA LEU A 253 -31.24 -33.76 -11.60
C LEU A 253 -31.04 -32.25 -11.42
N PRO A 254 -31.59 -31.38 -12.30
CA PRO A 254 -31.44 -29.94 -12.21
C PRO A 254 -32.31 -29.31 -11.11
N LEU A 255 -31.76 -28.30 -10.43
CA LEU A 255 -32.41 -27.46 -9.43
C LEU A 255 -33.54 -26.62 -10.05
N ARG A 256 -34.76 -26.75 -9.52
CA ARG A 256 -35.87 -25.82 -9.77
C ARG A 256 -35.56 -24.48 -9.11
N THR A 257 -35.65 -23.42 -9.89
CA THR A 257 -35.84 -22.05 -9.44
C THR A 257 -37.34 -21.80 -9.24
N ASP A 258 -37.76 -21.53 -8.01
CA ASP A 258 -39.01 -20.83 -7.75
C ASP A 258 -38.71 -19.57 -6.93
N ILE A 259 -39.34 -18.51 -7.41
CA ILE A 259 -39.26 -17.09 -7.05
C ILE A 259 -39.93 -16.83 -5.70
N PHE A 260 -39.36 -15.93 -4.89
CA PHE A 260 -40.05 -14.80 -4.23
C PHE A 260 -39.04 -13.71 -3.89
#